data_AF-A0A963RT07-F1
#
_entry.id   AF-A0A963RT07-F1
#
_cell.length_a   1.000
_cell.length_b   1.000
_cell.length_c   1.000
_cell.angle_alpha   90.00
_cell.angle_beta   90.00
_cell.angle_gamma   90.00
#
_symmetry.space_group_name_H-M   'P 1'
#
loop_
_entity.id
_entity.type
_entity.pdbx_description
1 polymer ?
#
loop_
_entity_poly.entity_id
_entity_poly.type
_entity_poly.pdbx_seq_one_letter_code
_entity_poly.pdbx_strand_id
1 'polypeptide(L)'
;YGRLPRTGSYPFVSSLDHLGPFARSVRDLAAAYDAMQGPEAPVPHDPGCAQRAAEPVTNLLAAGSRGLRVGVLGGWFREQALPEALAAVDAVA
;
A
#
# COMPACT_ATOMS: atom_id res chain seq x y z
N TYR A 1 -7.09 0.51 -3.01
CA TYR A 1 -7.53 0.41 -4.43
C TYR A 1 -7.48 1.75 -5.12
N GLY A 2 -7.11 1.76 -6.40
CA GLY A 2 -7.17 2.96 -7.26
C GLY A 2 -6.19 4.08 -6.96
N ARG A 3 -5.14 3.83 -6.16
CA ARG A 3 -4.12 4.87 -5.85
C ARG A 3 -3.10 5.02 -6.97
N LEU A 4 -2.62 3.90 -7.52
CA LEU A 4 -1.70 3.88 -8.65
C LEU A 4 -2.49 3.45 -9.90
N PRO A 5 -2.24 4.08 -11.06
CA PRO A 5 -2.88 3.69 -12.31
C PRO A 5 -2.43 2.30 -12.75
N ARG A 6 -3.30 1.56 -13.43
CA ARG A 6 -3.03 0.22 -13.97
C ARG A 6 -2.82 0.21 -15.48
N THR A 7 -2.88 1.38 -16.13
CA THR A 7 -2.54 1.55 -17.54
C THR A 7 -1.18 0.95 -17.85
N GLY A 8 -1.08 0.23 -18.97
CA GLY A 8 0.13 -0.47 -19.39
C GLY A 8 0.37 -1.83 -18.71
N SER A 9 -0.42 -2.22 -17.70
CA SER A 9 -0.41 -3.58 -17.15
C SER A 9 -1.37 -4.52 -17.91
N TYR A 10 -1.06 -5.81 -17.92
CA TYR A 10 -2.02 -6.83 -18.37
C TYR A 10 -3.01 -7.12 -17.22
N PRO A 11 -4.34 -6.99 -17.42
CA PRO A 11 -5.31 -7.11 -16.34
C PRO A 11 -5.50 -8.57 -15.89
N PHE A 12 -5.93 -8.76 -14.63
CA PHE A 12 -6.41 -10.04 -14.13
C PHE A 12 -7.86 -9.95 -13.65
N VAL A 13 -8.11 -9.27 -12.54
CA VAL A 13 -9.46 -9.00 -12.04
C VAL A 13 -9.61 -7.51 -11.82
N SER A 14 -10.29 -6.84 -12.75
CA SER A 14 -10.35 -5.37 -12.78
C SER A 14 -10.94 -4.73 -11.52
N SER A 15 -11.69 -5.44 -10.68
CA SER A 15 -12.20 -4.93 -9.40
C SER A 15 -11.25 -5.15 -8.22
N LEU A 16 -10.20 -5.96 -8.40
CA LEU A 16 -9.24 -6.36 -7.36
C LEU A 16 -7.79 -5.98 -7.69
N ASP A 17 -7.46 -5.70 -8.95
CA ASP A 17 -6.08 -5.42 -9.37
C ASP A 17 -5.52 -4.16 -8.69
N HIS A 18 -4.35 -4.32 -8.08
CA HIS A 18 -3.54 -3.25 -7.50
C HIS A 18 -2.11 -3.40 -7.98
N LEU A 19 -1.46 -2.27 -8.30
CA LEU A 19 -0.03 -2.21 -8.53
C LEU A 19 0.65 -1.62 -7.30
N GLY A 20 1.87 -2.06 -7.03
CA GLY A 20 2.69 -1.56 -5.93
C GLY A 20 4.13 -2.07 -6.01
N PRO A 21 5.09 -1.34 -5.42
CA PRO A 21 6.49 -1.73 -5.45
C PRO A 21 6.80 -2.75 -4.35
N PHE A 22 7.80 -3.59 -4.59
CA PHE A 22 8.54 -4.29 -3.53
C PHE A 22 9.92 -3.66 -3.38
N ALA A 23 10.38 -3.51 -2.15
CA ALA A 23 11.69 -2.92 -1.85
C ALA A 23 12.32 -3.55 -0.60
N ARG A 24 13.63 -3.38 -0.43
CA ARG A 24 14.38 -3.91 0.73
C ARG A 24 14.29 -3.03 1.97
N SER A 25 13.72 -1.83 1.86
CA SER A 25 13.56 -0.90 2.98
C SER A 25 12.29 -0.06 2.83
N VAL A 26 11.75 0.42 3.96
CA VAL A 26 10.59 1.33 3.97
C VAL A 26 10.89 2.65 3.26
N ARG A 27 12.14 3.13 3.34
CA ARG A 27 12.57 4.34 2.63
C ARG A 27 12.49 4.16 1.12
N ASP A 28 13.02 3.06 0.60
CA ASP A 28 12.99 2.77 -0.84
C ASP A 28 11.57 2.52 -1.32
N LEU A 29 10.74 1.88 -0.48
CA LEU A 29 9.31 1.68 -0.76
C LEU A 29 8.57 3.02 -0.91
N ALA A 30 8.79 3.94 0.03
CA ALA A 30 8.19 5.27 0.00
C ALA A 30 8.65 6.10 -1.21
N ALA A 31 9.95 6.05 -1.54
CA ALA A 31 10.49 6.77 -2.69
C ALA A 31 9.94 6.23 -4.02
N ALA A 32 9.87 4.89 -4.18
CA ALA A 32 9.27 4.27 -5.35
C ALA A 32 7.78 4.60 -5.45
N TYR A 33 7.05 4.52 -4.33
CA TYR A 33 5.64 4.90 -4.29
C TYR A 33 5.42 6.36 -4.70
N ASP A 34 6.16 7.31 -4.12
CA ASP A 34 6.06 8.73 -4.45
C ASP A 34 6.30 9.01 -5.94
N ALA A 35 7.25 8.30 -6.56
CA ALA A 35 7.54 8.42 -7.99
C ALA A 35 6.42 7.86 -8.90
N MET A 36 5.60 6.92 -8.40
CA MET A 36 4.48 6.34 -9.15
C MET A 36 3.15 7.05 -8.91
N GLN A 37 3.07 7.94 -7.92
CA GLN A 37 1.84 8.66 -7.60
C GLN A 37 1.51 9.74 -8.63
N GLY A 38 0.22 10.00 -8.80
CA GLY A 38 -0.29 11.15 -9.51
C GLY A 38 -1.43 10.80 -10.46
N PRO A 39 -2.19 11.81 -10.91
CA PRO A 39 -3.18 11.63 -11.95
C PRO A 39 -2.48 11.35 -13.29
N GLU A 40 -3.14 10.61 -14.15
CA GLU A 40 -2.64 10.35 -15.51
C GLU A 40 -2.93 11.53 -16.44
N ALA A 41 -2.05 11.80 -17.41
CA ALA A 41 -2.24 12.85 -18.42
C ALA A 41 -1.65 12.45 -19.79
N PRO A 42 -2.33 12.66 -20.95
CA PRO A 42 -3.77 12.84 -21.19
C PRO A 42 -4.48 11.53 -21.62
N VAL A 43 -5.81 11.61 -21.78
CA VAL A 43 -6.81 10.54 -22.01
C VAL A 43 -6.44 9.50 -23.09
N PRO A 44 -6.85 8.21 -22.93
CA PRO A 44 -7.67 7.65 -21.85
C PRO A 44 -6.89 7.23 -20.60
N HIS A 45 -7.48 7.50 -19.43
CA HIS A 45 -6.95 7.14 -18.12
C HIS A 45 -7.51 5.79 -17.63
N ASP A 46 -6.86 5.17 -16.64
CA ASP A 46 -7.37 3.98 -15.98
C ASP A 46 -8.68 4.29 -15.21
N PRO A 47 -9.81 3.66 -15.56
CA PRO A 47 -11.09 3.88 -14.87
C PRO A 47 -11.11 3.40 -13.41
N GLY A 48 -10.18 2.53 -13.01
CA GLY A 48 -10.04 2.11 -11.61
C GLY A 48 -9.16 3.03 -10.77
N CYS A 49 -8.45 3.97 -11.38
CA CYS A 49 -7.62 4.94 -10.69
C CYS A 49 -8.46 6.14 -10.25
N ALA A 50 -8.28 6.58 -9.00
CA ALA A 50 -9.04 7.68 -8.41
C ALA A 50 -8.63 9.08 -8.93
N GLN A 51 -7.62 9.15 -9.81
CA GLN A 51 -7.09 10.39 -10.39
C GLN A 51 -6.78 11.48 -9.34
N ARG A 52 -6.24 11.05 -8.19
CA ARG A 52 -5.87 11.94 -7.09
C ARG A 52 -4.50 12.57 -7.35
N ALA A 53 -4.32 13.80 -6.88
CA ALA A 53 -3.01 14.44 -6.81
C ALA A 53 -2.01 13.55 -6.03
N ALA A 54 -0.73 13.68 -6.37
CA ALA A 54 0.32 13.02 -5.62
C ALA A 54 0.34 13.51 -4.16
N GLU A 55 0.45 12.58 -3.22
CA GLU A 55 0.58 12.85 -1.79
C GLU A 55 1.91 12.24 -1.31
N PRO A 56 3.06 12.91 -1.49
CA PRO A 56 4.36 12.33 -1.19
C PRO A 56 4.47 11.93 0.30
N VAL A 57 4.94 10.71 0.56
CA VAL A 57 5.01 10.14 1.92
C VAL A 57 6.44 9.98 2.43
N THR A 58 7.46 10.10 1.59
CA THR A 58 8.87 9.93 1.98
C THR A 58 9.24 10.83 3.17
N ASN A 59 8.78 12.09 3.16
CA ASN A 59 9.06 13.05 4.24
C ASN A 59 8.27 12.76 5.53
N LEU A 60 7.21 11.95 5.46
CA LEU A 60 6.38 11.61 6.61
C LEU A 60 6.99 10.48 7.46
N LEU A 61 7.94 9.72 6.91
CA LEU A 61 8.59 8.60 7.61
C LEU A 61 9.28 9.03 8.92
N ALA A 62 9.78 10.26 8.98
CA ALA A 62 10.45 10.81 10.17
C ALA A 62 9.49 11.11 11.33
N ALA A 63 8.18 11.18 11.08
CA ALA A 63 7.18 11.46 12.13
C ALA A 63 7.09 10.33 13.19
N GLY A 64 7.51 9.11 12.84
CA GLY A 64 7.42 7.94 13.71
C GLY A 64 5.97 7.56 14.05
N SER A 65 5.79 6.77 15.11
CA SER A 65 4.49 6.20 15.51
C SER A 65 3.85 6.83 16.73
N ARG A 66 4.45 7.90 17.29
CA ARG A 66 3.97 8.50 18.55
C ARG A 66 2.57 9.07 18.37
N GLY A 67 1.64 8.67 19.25
CA GLY A 67 0.25 9.15 19.24
C GLY A 67 -0.67 8.41 18.25
N LEU A 68 -0.14 7.44 17.50
CA LEU A 68 -0.99 6.57 16.67
C LEU A 68 -1.76 5.59 17.55
N ARG A 69 -3.01 5.32 17.18
CA ARG A 69 -3.83 4.24 17.75
C ARG A 69 -3.69 3.03 16.83
N VAL A 70 -3.09 1.95 17.33
CA VAL A 70 -2.84 0.72 16.57
C VAL A 70 -3.67 -0.41 17.17
N GLY A 71 -4.42 -1.13 16.33
CA GLY A 71 -5.24 -2.26 16.75
C GLY A 71 -4.66 -3.58 16.22
N VAL A 72 -4.70 -4.62 17.04
CA VAL A 72 -4.31 -5.98 16.66
C VAL A 72 -5.58 -6.77 16.31
N LEU A 73 -5.63 -7.31 15.10
CA LEU A 73 -6.81 -8.03 14.62
C LEU A 73 -6.92 -9.41 15.28
N GLY A 74 -8.11 -9.69 15.83
CA GLY A 74 -8.51 -10.99 16.36
C GLY A 74 -9.32 -11.82 15.35
N GLY A 75 -10.22 -12.66 15.86
CA GLY A 75 -11.17 -13.45 15.07
C GLY A 75 -10.48 -14.26 13.97
N TRP A 76 -10.98 -14.13 12.74
CA TRP A 76 -10.44 -14.80 11.55
C TRP A 76 -8.91 -14.71 11.43
N PHE A 77 -8.32 -13.54 11.69
CA PHE A 77 -6.88 -13.33 11.55
C PHE A 77 -6.05 -14.15 12.55
N ARG A 78 -6.57 -14.41 13.75
CA ARG A 78 -5.88 -15.26 14.73
C ARG A 78 -6.26 -16.73 14.58
N GLU A 79 -7.53 -17.02 14.31
CA GLU A 79 -8.04 -18.39 14.17
C GLU A 79 -7.48 -19.13 12.95
N GLN A 80 -7.16 -18.40 11.87
CA GLN A 80 -6.63 -18.97 10.63
C GLN A 80 -5.12 -18.79 10.47
N ALA A 81 -4.44 -18.18 11.46
CA ALA A 81 -3.00 -17.97 11.39
C ALA A 81 -2.23 -19.21 11.84
N LEU A 82 -1.13 -19.48 11.15
CA LEU A 82 -0.13 -20.45 11.60
C LEU A 82 0.59 -19.95 12.86
N PRO A 83 1.11 -20.84 13.72
CA PRO A 83 1.80 -20.46 14.95
C PRO A 83 2.94 -19.45 14.73
N GLU A 84 3.68 -19.57 13.63
CA GLU A 84 4.79 -18.69 13.28
C GLU A 84 4.30 -17.27 12.93
N ALA A 85 3.14 -17.15 12.29
CA ALA A 85 2.53 -15.86 11.99
C ALA A 85 2.01 -15.18 13.27
N LEU A 86 1.42 -15.96 14.19
CA LEU A 86 1.00 -15.46 15.50
C LEU A 86 2.21 -14.95 16.30
N ALA A 87 3.29 -15.73 16.35
CA ALA A 87 4.52 -15.35 17.04
C ALA A 87 5.13 -14.06 16.46
N ALA A 88 5.10 -13.88 15.14
CA ALA A 88 5.61 -12.68 14.49
C ALA A 88 4.78 -11.42 14.83
N VAL A 89 3.45 -11.54 14.89
CA VAL A 89 2.57 -10.43 15.30
C VAL A 89 2.76 -10.11 16.77
N ASP A 90 2.76 -11.12 17.63
CA ASP A 90 2.86 -10.95 19.09
C ASP A 90 4.23 -10.36 19.52
N ALA A 91 5.27 -10.47 18.68
CA ALA A 91 6.58 -9.86 18.93
C ALA A 91 6.63 -8.33 18.72
N VAL A 92 5.66 -7.75 18.01
CA VAL A 92 5.64 -6.32 17.63
C VAL A 92 4.37 -5.57 18.06
N ALA A 93 3.35 -6.30 18.50
CA ALA A 93 2.10 -5.79 19.03
C ALA A 93 2.26 -5.26 20.47
#